data_AF-A0A952G9T2-F1
#
_entry.id   AF-A0A952G9T2-F1
#
_cell.length_a   1.000
_cell.length_b   1.000
_cell.length_c   1.000
_cell.angle_alpha   90.00
_cell.angle_beta   90.00
_cell.angle_gamma   90.00
#
_symmetry.space_group_name_H-M   'P 1'
#
loop_
_entity.id
_entity.type
_entity.pdbx_description
1 polymer ?
#
loop_
_entity_poly.entity_id
_entity_poly.type
_entity_poly.pdbx_seq_one_letter_code
_entity_poly.pdbx_strand_id
1 'polypeptide(L)' 'FMARISPIAMIFIPCRNGVSHRPDEYASPEGIGTGVSVLAAAMARLAAQ' A
#
# COMPACT_ATOMS: atom_id res chain seq x y z
N PHE A 1 0.07 2.42 -16.72
CA PHE A 1 -0.70 3.52 -17.36
C PHE A 1 -0.72 4.77 -16.49
N MET A 2 -1.17 4.71 -15.24
CA MET A 2 -1.24 5.88 -14.33
C MET A 2 0.06 6.69 -14.19
N ALA A 3 1.21 6.02 -14.05
CA ALA A 3 2.52 6.68 -13.96
C ALA A 3 2.89 7.57 -15.16
N ARG A 4 2.23 7.40 -16.31
CA ARG A 4 2.50 8.18 -17.53
C ARG A 4 1.67 9.47 -17.60
N ILE A 5 0.65 9.62 -16.75
CA ILE A 5 -0.33 10.71 -16.82
C ILE A 5 -0.42 11.53 -15.52
N SER A 6 0.26 11.09 -14.45
CA SER A 6 0.32 11.79 -13.16
C SER A 6 1.53 11.30 -12.36
N PRO A 7 2.11 12.13 -11.47
CA PRO A 7 2.99 11.65 -10.41
C PRO A 7 2.31 10.52 -9.63
N ILE A 8 3.05 9.44 -9.36
CA ILE A 8 2.53 8.27 -8.66
C ILE A 8 3.59 7.62 -7.78
N ALA A 9 3.13 6.99 -6.70
CA ALA A 9 3.94 6.16 -5.81
C ALA A 9 3.12 4.94 -5.38
N MET A 10 3.81 3.94 -4.83
CA MET A 10 3.19 2.73 -4.29
C MET A 10 3.60 2.56 -2.82
N ILE A 11 2.71 1.95 -2.03
CA ILE A 11 2.97 1.55 -0.64
C ILE A 11 2.87 0.04 -0.60
N PHE A 12 3.94 -0.63 -0.21
CA PHE A 12 3.94 -2.07 0.03
C PHE A 12 3.94 -2.39 1.52
N ILE A 13 3.25 -3.47 1.86
CA ILE A 13 3.21 -4.07 3.19
C ILE A 13 3.75 -5.50 3.12
N PRO A 14 4.27 -6.07 4.22
CA PRO A 14 4.74 -7.44 4.22
C PRO A 14 3.60 -8.44 4.00
N CYS A 15 3.85 -9.48 3.20
CA CYS A 15 3.03 -10.69 3.15
C CYS A 15 3.83 -11.88 3.73
N ARG A 16 3.11 -12.84 4.32
CA ARG A 16 3.70 -14.03 4.92
C ARG A 16 4.51 -14.79 3.88
N ASN A 17 5.79 -15.03 4.16
CA ASN A 17 6.72 -15.76 3.29
C ASN A 17 6.87 -15.19 1.86
N GLY A 18 6.42 -13.96 1.59
CA GLY A 18 6.51 -13.37 0.25
C GLY A 18 5.62 -14.06 -0.81
N VAL A 19 4.73 -14.98 -0.43
CA VAL A 19 3.90 -15.71 -1.40
C VAL A 19 2.75 -14.84 -1.88
N SER A 20 2.45 -14.93 -3.18
CA SER A 20 1.31 -14.28 -3.82
C SER A 20 0.75 -15.16 -4.94
N HIS A 21 -0.47 -14.88 -5.42
CA HIS A 21 -1.20 -15.70 -6.41
C HIS A 21 -1.46 -17.14 -5.95
N ARG A 22 -1.64 -17.34 -4.65
CA ARG A 22 -1.92 -18.65 -4.05
C ARG A 22 -2.99 -18.53 -2.97
N PRO A 23 -3.76 -19.58 -2.69
CA PRO A 23 -4.80 -19.54 -1.65
C PRO A 23 -4.28 -19.28 -0.24
N ASP A 24 -3.00 -19.57 0.01
CA ASP A 24 -2.32 -19.35 1.29
C ASP A 24 -1.64 -17.97 1.41
N GLU A 25 -1.83 -17.08 0.43
CA GLU A 25 -1.40 -15.67 0.50
C GLU A 25 -2.06 -14.96 1.69
N TYR A 26 -1.25 -14.26 2.47
CA TYR A 26 -1.71 -13.62 3.70
C TYR A 26 -0.90 -12.37 4.05
N ALA A 27 -1.59 -11.27 4.35
CA ALA A 27 -1.03 -10.09 5.02
C ALA A 27 -1.65 -9.99 6.43
N SER A 28 -0.84 -9.62 7.44
CA SER A 28 -1.35 -9.50 8.81
C SER A 28 -2.26 -8.27 8.96
N PRO A 29 -3.26 -8.31 9.86
CA PRO A 29 -4.08 -7.14 10.19
C PRO A 29 -3.24 -5.92 10.59
N GLU A 30 -2.15 -6.12 11.32
CA GLU A 30 -1.20 -5.07 11.69
C GLU A 30 -0.49 -4.45 10.48
N GLY A 31 -0.01 -5.28 9.54
CA GLY A 31 0.59 -4.81 8.30
C GLY A 31 -0.40 -4.02 7.45
N ILE A 32 -1.64 -4.50 7.35
CA ILE A 32 -2.73 -3.79 6.67
C ILE A 32 -3.00 -2.44 7.35
N GLY A 33 -3.16 -2.41 8.67
CA GLY A 33 -3.40 -1.18 9.43
C GLY A 33 -2.27 -0.15 9.28
N THR A 34 -1.02 -0.61 9.27
CA THR A 34 0.15 0.24 9.00
C THR A 34 0.10 0.83 7.60
N GLY A 35 -0.16 0.00 6.58
CA GLY A 35 -0.29 0.45 5.18
C GLY A 35 -1.39 1.49 4.99
N VAL A 36 -2.55 1.28 5.60
CA VAL A 36 -3.67 2.24 5.58
C VAL A 36 -3.30 3.56 6.26
N SER A 37 -2.61 3.50 7.40
CA SER A 37 -2.19 4.72 8.12
C SER A 37 -1.21 5.56 7.29
N VAL A 38 -0.25 4.92 6.61
CA VAL A 38 0.68 5.60 5.70
C VAL A 38 -0.07 6.20 4.51
N LEU A 39 -1.00 5.44 3.91
CA LEU A 39 -1.83 5.93 2.80
C LEU A 39 -2.63 7.18 3.20
N ALA A 40 -3.32 7.13 4.34
CA ALA A 40 -4.11 8.24 4.85
C ALA A 40 -3.25 9.49 5.09
N ALA A 41 -2.09 9.34 5.72
CA ALA A 41 -1.17 10.45 5.95
C ALA A 41 -0.62 11.04 4.64
N ALA A 42 -0.28 10.19 3.66
CA ALA A 42 0.20 10.62 2.35
C ALA A 42 -0.89 11.41 1.59
N MET A 43 -2.13 10.91 1.56
CA MET A 43 -3.26 11.60 0.94
C MET A 43 -3.54 12.95 1.61
N ALA A 44 -3.56 13.00 2.95
CA ALA A 44 -3.78 14.25 3.68
C ALA A 44 -2.70 15.30 3.34
N ARG A 45 -1.43 14.89 3.23
CA ARG A 45 -0.33 15.78 2.82
C ARG A 45 -0.43 16.23 1.36
N LEU A 46 -0.88 15.37 0.45
CA LEU A 46 -1.03 15.69 -0.96
C LEU A 46 -2.25 16.58 -1.23
N ALA A 47 -3.33 16.41 -0.47
CA ALA A 47 -4.56 17.21 -0.59
C ALA A 47 -4.43 18.62 0.01
N ALA A 48 -3.47 18.84 0.90
CA ALA A 48 -3.20 20.13 1.54
C ALA A 48 -2.14 20.98 0.78
N GLN A 49 -1.67 20.51 -0.37
CA GLN A 49 -0.81 21.26 -1.29
C GLN A 49 -1.65 22.08 -2.26
#